data_AF-A0A3D5HDW5-F1
#
_entry.id   AF-A0A3D5HDW5-F1
#
_cell.length_a   1.000
_cell.length_b   1.000
_cell.length_c   1.000
_cell.angle_alpha   90.00
_cell.angle_beta   90.00
_cell.angle_gamma   90.00
#
_symmetry.space_group_name_H-M   'P 1'
#
loop_
_entity.id
_entity.type
_entity.pdbx_description
1 polymer ?
#
loop_
_entity_poly.entity_id
_entity_poly.type
_entity_poly.pdbx_seq_one_letter_code
_entity_poly.pdbx_strand_id
1 'polypeptide(L)' 'DITPKQKAMLDFAIKVTLSSAEINDADFEKMRKHGFSDDEIWDTGAISAFFALSNRMANLTSMRPNDEFYLLGRIPRK' A
#
# COMPACT_ATOMS: atom_id res chain seq x y z
N ASP A 1 9.70 13.26 -5.83
CA ASP A 1 9.66 11.92 -6.44
C ASP A 1 9.93 10.84 -5.41
N ILE A 2 9.41 9.63 -5.67
CA ILE A 2 9.67 8.42 -4.88
C ILE A 2 10.78 7.59 -5.52
N THR A 3 11.48 6.79 -4.72
CA THR A 3 12.61 5.96 -5.19
C THR A 3 12.13 4.74 -6.00
N PRO A 4 13.01 4.10 -6.80
CA PRO A 4 12.68 2.84 -7.46
C PRO A 4 12.23 1.73 -6.50
N LYS A 5 12.84 1.65 -5.30
CA LYS A 5 12.43 0.69 -4.24
C LYS A 5 10.99 0.98 -3.79
N GLN A 6 10.65 2.25 -3.55
CA GLN A 6 9.28 2.64 -3.18
C GLN A 6 8.26 2.37 -4.30
N LYS A 7 8.64 2.57 -5.57
CA LYS A 7 7.77 2.23 -6.70
C LYS A 7 7.49 0.73 -6.78
N ALA A 8 8.50 -0.12 -6.58
CA ALA A 8 8.32 -1.57 -6.57
C ALA A 8 7.37 -2.03 -5.44
N MET A 9 7.47 -1.43 -4.25
CA MET A 9 6.54 -1.67 -3.15
C MET A 9 5.09 -1.33 -3.55
N LEU A 10 4.87 -0.19 -4.20
CA LEU A 10 3.54 0.22 -4.65
C LEU A 10 3.00 -0.69 -5.76
N ASP A 11 3.84 -1.11 -6.71
CA ASP A 11 3.44 -2.08 -7.74
C ASP A 11 2.95 -3.40 -7.12
N PHE A 12 3.67 -3.90 -6.10
CA PHE A 12 3.28 -5.11 -5.37
C PHE A 12 1.98 -4.89 -4.58
N ALA A 13 1.84 -3.77 -3.87
CA ALA A 13 0.63 -3.40 -3.15
C ALA A 13 -0.61 -3.33 -4.06
N ILE A 14 -0.46 -2.78 -5.28
CA ILE A 14 -1.53 -2.77 -6.30
C ILE A 14 -1.93 -4.19 -6.68
N LYS A 15 -0.95 -5.08 -6.94
CA LYS A 15 -1.23 -6.49 -7.27
C LYS A 15 -1.95 -7.20 -6.13
N VAL A 16 -1.51 -7.02 -4.88
CA VAL A 16 -2.20 -7.54 -3.68
C VAL A 16 -3.64 -7.05 -3.60
N THR A 17 -3.90 -5.80 -3.99
CA THR A 17 -5.25 -5.21 -3.89
C THR A 17 -6.19 -5.67 -5.00
N LEU A 18 -5.70 -5.85 -6.22
CA LEU A 18 -6.53 -6.09 -7.42
C LEU A 18 -6.52 -7.53 -7.93
N SER A 19 -5.40 -8.24 -7.76
CA SER A 19 -5.14 -9.54 -8.38
C SER A 19 -4.37 -10.47 -7.43
N SER A 20 -4.75 -10.53 -6.14
CA SER A 20 -4.02 -11.31 -5.13
C SER A 20 -3.91 -12.79 -5.46
N ALA A 21 -4.89 -13.36 -6.18
CA ALA A 21 -4.89 -14.75 -6.62
C ALA A 21 -3.80 -15.07 -7.67
N GLU A 22 -3.20 -14.05 -8.30
CA GLU A 22 -2.14 -14.20 -9.30
C GLU A 22 -0.73 -14.01 -8.73
N ILE A 23 -0.62 -13.76 -7.41
CA ILE A 23 0.66 -13.61 -6.73
C ILE A 23 1.43 -14.94 -6.81
N ASN A 24 2.71 -14.86 -7.19
CA ASN A 24 3.59 -16.00 -7.31
C ASN A 24 5.05 -15.61 -6.98
N ASP A 25 5.94 -16.60 -6.98
CA ASP A 25 7.36 -16.45 -6.58
C ASP A 25 8.12 -15.35 -7.34
N ALA A 26 7.73 -15.05 -8.59
CA ALA A 26 8.37 -13.99 -9.36
C ALA A 26 8.12 -12.59 -8.79
N ASP A 27 6.98 -12.37 -8.12
CA ASP A 27 6.67 -11.10 -7.47
C ASP A 27 7.59 -10.88 -6.25
N PHE A 28 7.76 -11.93 -5.43
CA PHE A 28 8.67 -11.89 -4.28
C PHE A 28 10.11 -11.70 -4.72
N GLU A 29 10.52 -12.38 -5.80
CA GLU A 29 11.87 -12.24 -6.34
C GLU A 29 12.12 -10.83 -6.89
N LYS A 30 11.12 -10.22 -7.54
CA LYS A 30 11.21 -8.81 -7.96
C LYS A 30 11.40 -7.89 -6.76
N MET A 31 10.68 -8.11 -5.65
CA MET A 31 10.84 -7.32 -4.44
C MET A 31 12.24 -7.49 -3.82
N ARG A 32 12.75 -8.72 -3.69
CA ARG A 32 14.10 -8.98 -3.18
C ARG A 32 15.19 -8.32 -4.01
N LYS A 33 15.04 -8.25 -5.35
CA LYS A 33 15.96 -7.51 -6.23
C LYS A 33 16.03 -6.01 -5.94
N HIS A 34 14.98 -5.44 -5.35
CA HIS A 34 14.97 -4.06 -4.86
C HIS A 34 15.45 -3.93 -3.40
N GLY A 35 15.97 -5.01 -2.81
CA GLY A 35 16.52 -5.04 -1.46
C GLY A 35 15.46 -5.05 -0.36
N PHE A 36 14.29 -5.63 -0.62
CA PHE A 36 13.31 -5.93 0.42
C PHE A 36 13.64 -7.24 1.14
N SER A 37 13.50 -7.28 2.47
CA SER A 37 13.46 -8.53 3.22
C SER A 37 12.09 -9.20 3.07
N ASP A 38 11.99 -10.49 3.38
CA ASP A 38 10.70 -11.20 3.34
C ASP A 38 9.69 -10.61 4.35
N ASP A 39 10.15 -10.12 5.51
CA ASP A 39 9.32 -9.40 6.48
C ASP A 39 8.77 -8.09 5.91
N GLU A 40 9.59 -7.30 5.20
CA GLU A 40 9.11 -6.06 4.55
C GLU A 40 8.10 -6.35 3.42
N ILE A 41 8.26 -7.48 2.71
CA ILE A 41 7.29 -7.93 1.69
C ILE A 41 5.97 -8.33 2.35
N TRP A 42 6.05 -9.08 3.47
CA TRP A 42 4.89 -9.45 4.28
C TRP A 42 4.14 -8.21 4.78
N ASP A 43 4.86 -7.24 5.37
CA ASP A 43 4.27 -6.00 5.87
C ASP A 43 3.56 -5.22 4.77
N THR A 44 4.18 -5.13 3.58
CA THR A 44 3.56 -4.50 2.41
C THR A 44 2.25 -5.19 2.03
N GLY A 45 2.25 -6.52 1.99
CA GLY A 45 1.06 -7.31 1.69
C GLY A 45 -0.04 -7.16 2.76
N ALA A 46 0.33 -7.23 4.04
CA ALA A 46 -0.59 -7.14 5.16
C ALA A 46 -1.26 -5.77 5.26
N ILE A 47 -0.49 -4.68 5.12
CA ILE A 47 -1.03 -3.31 5.10
C ILE A 47 -1.97 -3.14 3.91
N SER A 48 -1.58 -3.61 2.72
CA SER A 48 -2.42 -3.53 1.51
C SER A 48 -3.75 -4.26 1.71
N ALA A 49 -3.73 -5.47 2.25
CA ALA A 49 -4.93 -6.27 2.53
C ALA A 49 -5.84 -5.61 3.57
N PHE A 50 -5.27 -5.10 4.67
CA PHE A 50 -6.01 -4.43 5.73
C PHE A 50 -6.72 -3.17 5.21
N PHE A 51 -6.01 -2.32 4.47
CA PHE A 51 -6.62 -1.13 3.90
C PHE A 51 -7.61 -1.45 2.78
N ALA A 52 -7.43 -2.56 2.04
CA ALA A 52 -8.45 -3.01 1.10
C ALA A 52 -9.75 -3.41 1.83
N LEU A 53 -9.69 -4.03 3.02
CA LEU A 53 -10.86 -4.26 3.87
C LEU A 53 -11.45 -2.93 4.35
N SER A 54 -10.61 -2.05 4.92
CA SER A 54 -11.03 -0.74 5.44
C SER A 54 -11.76 0.09 4.37
N ASN A 55 -11.22 0.14 3.15
CA ASN A 55 -11.82 0.82 2.02
C ASN A 55 -13.20 0.27 1.66
N ARG A 56 -13.39 -1.07 1.69
CA ARG A 56 -14.70 -1.67 1.45
C ARG A 56 -15.71 -1.24 2.50
N MET A 57 -15.33 -1.19 3.77
CA MET A 57 -16.20 -0.74 4.86
C MET A 57 -16.54 0.75 4.77
N ALA A 58 -15.53 1.60 4.50
CA ALA A 58 -15.72 3.03 4.34
C ALA A 58 -16.66 3.35 3.17
N ASN A 59 -16.45 2.71 2.02
CA ASN A 59 -17.31 2.88 0.84
C ASN A 59 -18.74 2.38 1.08
N LEU A 60 -18.90 1.20 1.68
CA LEU A 60 -20.22 0.62 1.99
C LEU A 60 -21.06 1.54 2.87
N THR A 61 -20.41 2.24 3.80
CA THR A 61 -21.07 3.13 4.77
C THR A 61 -21.10 4.60 4.36
N SER A 62 -20.54 4.95 3.19
CA SER A 62 -20.32 6.34 2.77
C SER A 62 -19.63 7.18 3.86
N MET A 63 -18.64 6.58 4.52
CA MET A 63 -17.88 7.21 5.60
C MET A 63 -17.19 8.48 5.10
N ARG A 64 -17.35 9.59 5.84
CA ARG A 64 -16.68 10.86 5.53
C ARG A 64 -15.42 11.03 6.37
N PRO A 65 -14.30 11.47 5.78
CA PRO A 65 -13.13 11.86 6.57
C PRO A 65 -13.44 13.14 7.37
N ASN A 66 -12.77 13.30 8.51
CA ASN A 66 -12.85 14.51 9.32
C ASN A 66 -12.30 15.74 8.57
N ASP A 67 -12.83 16.92 8.88
CA ASP A 67 -12.47 18.18 8.20
C ASP A 67 -11.00 18.57 8.40
N GLU A 68 -10.39 18.19 9.52
CA GLU A 68 -8.99 18.47 9.83
C GLU A 68 -8.02 17.83 8.81
N PHE A 69 -8.39 16.68 8.22
CA PHE A 69 -7.54 15.97 7.26
C PHE A 69 -7.33 16.74 5.96
N TYR A 70 -8.22 17.65 5.57
CA TYR A 70 -8.09 18.39 4.30
C TYR A 70 -6.93 19.39 4.32
N LEU A 71 -6.62 19.97 5.49
CA LEU A 71 -5.54 20.94 5.65
C LEU A 71 -4.23 20.31 6.16
N LEU A 72 -4.32 19.18 6.86
CA LEU A 72 -3.17 18.51 7.48
C LEU A 72 -2.07 18.22 6.46
N GLY A 73 -0.82 18.62 6.77
CA GLY A 73 0.36 18.35 5.95
C GLY A 73 0.57 19.24 4.73
N ARG A 74 -0.36 20.15 4.39
CA ARG A 74 -0.22 21.10 3.25
C ARG A 74 0.64 22.32 3.57
N ILE A 75 0.74 22.69 4.85
CA ILE A 75 1.58 23.79 5.33
C ILE A 75 2.81 23.17 6.00
N PRO A 76 4.04 23.50 5.56
CA PRO A 76 5.26 23.03 6.21
C PRO A 76 5.26 23.37 7.70
N ARG A 77 5.67 22.41 8.54
CA ARG A 77 5.95 22.71 9.94
C ARG A 77 7.12 23.69 10.01
N LYS A 78 6.96 24.74 10.82
CA LYS A 78 8.05 25.65 11.19
C LYS A 78 9.04 24.94 12.10
#